data_AF-A0AA51LTC8-F1
#
_entry.id   AF-A0AA51LTC8-F1
#
_cell.length_a   1.000
_cell.length_b   1.000
_cell.length_c   1.000
_cell.angle_alpha   90.00
_cell.angle_beta   90.00
_cell.angle_gamma   90.00
#
_symmetry.space_group_name_H-M   'P 1'
#
loop_
_entity.id
_entity.type
_entity.pdbx_description
1 polymer ?
#
loop_
_entity_poly.entity_id
_entity_poly.type
_entity_poly.pdbx_seq_one_letter_code
_entity_poly.pdbx_strand_id
1 'polypeptide(L)'
;MTEIAPSRDQIARAVARAEAKVVNQYNASFAGCSIDGPVFRVGKKSYLVNTVTVEMELGAQTTSSRTTVTRVVAGTMIAGVGGALVGGAAKKSKDTSKIYLTVRTPDGQVHVKEAPTSMERVARDFMAKLEMASKRTWPLTSEAGTTLPLAESSVRKNPPSTALGHVLIGLMLIGAALTVHWAFWLALVAYIVVVAVVATKNDDKYKKALDEFRKGPTR
;
A
#
# COMPACT_ATOMS: atom_id res chain seq x y z
N MET A 1 24.24 -46.68 -25.55
CA MET A 1 23.37 -45.58 -25.08
C MET A 1 23.77 -44.33 -25.83
N THR A 2 22.97 -43.87 -26.78
CA THR A 2 23.26 -42.64 -27.54
C THR A 2 22.74 -41.44 -26.77
N GLU A 3 23.66 -40.60 -26.28
CA GLU A 3 23.35 -39.30 -25.70
C GLU A 3 22.90 -38.36 -26.82
N ILE A 4 21.62 -37.99 -26.83
CA ILE A 4 21.07 -37.06 -27.81
C ILE A 4 21.41 -35.65 -27.35
N ALA A 5 22.22 -34.93 -28.12
CA ALA A 5 22.56 -33.54 -27.84
C ALA A 5 21.28 -32.68 -27.75
N PRO A 6 21.21 -31.73 -26.80
CA PRO A 6 20.04 -30.88 -26.63
C PRO A 6 19.78 -30.03 -27.89
N SER A 7 18.51 -29.93 -28.28
CA SER A 7 18.09 -29.09 -29.41
C SER A 7 18.37 -27.60 -29.13
N ARG A 8 18.55 -26.80 -30.20
CA ARG A 8 18.75 -25.33 -30.09
C ARG A 8 17.64 -24.66 -29.26
N ASP A 9 16.40 -25.11 -29.41
CA ASP A 9 15.26 -24.58 -28.65
C ASP A 9 15.29 -24.92 -27.16
N GLN A 10 15.86 -26.07 -26.79
CA GLN A 10 16.07 -26.44 -25.39
C GLN A 10 17.16 -25.59 -24.76
N ILE A 11 18.27 -25.36 -25.48
CA ILE A 11 19.34 -24.48 -25.04
C ILE A 11 18.81 -23.04 -24.86
N ALA A 12 18.09 -22.50 -25.84
CA ALA A 12 17.51 -21.16 -25.76
C ALA A 12 16.56 -20.99 -24.56
N ARG A 13 15.71 -21.99 -24.31
CA ARG A 13 14.80 -21.98 -23.14
C ARG A 13 15.55 -22.11 -21.81
N ALA A 14 16.63 -22.89 -21.77
CA ALA A 14 17.45 -23.03 -20.57
C ALA A 14 18.18 -21.72 -20.24
N VAL A 15 18.75 -21.06 -21.26
CA VAL A 15 19.38 -19.73 -21.13
C VAL A 15 18.36 -18.70 -20.63
N ALA A 16 17.21 -18.59 -21.27
CA ALA A 16 16.16 -17.65 -20.85
C ALA A 16 15.68 -17.89 -19.40
N ARG A 17 15.61 -19.15 -18.95
CA ARG A 17 15.28 -19.48 -17.55
C ARG A 17 16.39 -19.10 -16.58
N ALA A 18 17.65 -19.34 -16.93
CA ALA A 18 18.79 -18.96 -16.12
C ALA A 18 18.87 -17.43 -15.97
N GLU A 19 18.67 -16.69 -17.05
CA GLU A 19 18.63 -15.23 -17.07
C GLU A 19 17.47 -14.70 -16.24
N ALA A 20 16.26 -15.25 -16.42
CA ALA A 20 15.11 -14.89 -15.61
C ALA A 20 15.37 -15.16 -14.12
N LYS A 21 16.08 -16.24 -13.75
CA LYS A 21 16.44 -16.53 -12.36
C LYS A 21 17.38 -15.46 -11.79
N VAL A 22 18.37 -15.03 -12.57
CA VAL A 22 19.32 -13.97 -12.18
C VAL A 22 18.59 -12.63 -12.02
N VAL A 23 17.71 -12.27 -12.95
CA VAL A 23 16.93 -11.04 -12.89
C VAL A 23 15.97 -11.06 -11.69
N ASN A 24 15.21 -12.14 -11.53
CA ASN A 24 14.22 -12.29 -10.46
C ASN A 24 14.82 -12.28 -9.05
N GLN A 25 16.11 -12.59 -8.90
CA GLN A 25 16.80 -12.54 -7.60
C GLN A 25 16.79 -11.14 -6.98
N TYR A 26 16.80 -10.10 -7.82
CA TYR A 26 16.79 -8.69 -7.39
C TYR A 26 15.38 -8.12 -7.27
N ASN A 27 14.36 -8.86 -7.71
CA ASN A 27 13.01 -8.37 -7.71
C ASN A 27 12.51 -8.21 -6.27
N ALA A 28 11.98 -7.02 -5.98
CA ALA A 28 11.40 -6.66 -4.70
C ALA A 28 10.44 -5.48 -4.85
N SER A 29 9.48 -5.39 -3.95
CA SER A 29 8.51 -4.30 -3.91
C SER A 29 8.32 -3.81 -2.49
N PHE A 30 8.32 -2.49 -2.30
CA PHE A 30 8.10 -1.88 -1.01
C PHE A 30 7.45 -0.49 -1.18
N ALA A 31 6.40 -0.20 -0.42
CA ALA A 31 5.73 1.10 -0.36
C ALA A 31 5.34 1.73 -1.72
N GLY A 32 4.97 0.89 -2.70
CA GLY A 32 4.62 1.34 -4.06
C GLY A 32 5.81 1.63 -4.97
N CYS A 33 7.01 1.30 -4.53
CA CYS A 33 8.22 1.20 -5.34
C CYS A 33 8.48 -0.28 -5.67
N SER A 34 9.01 -0.57 -6.85
CA SER A 34 9.40 -1.94 -7.23
C SER A 34 10.67 -1.97 -8.06
N ILE A 35 11.49 -2.97 -7.82
CA ILE A 35 12.67 -3.32 -8.61
C ILE A 35 12.26 -4.50 -9.49
N ASP A 36 12.39 -4.33 -10.81
CA ASP A 36 12.23 -5.40 -11.79
C ASP A 36 13.50 -5.46 -12.64
N GLY A 37 14.47 -6.24 -12.16
CA GLY A 37 15.82 -6.32 -12.70
C GLY A 37 16.51 -4.95 -12.81
N PRO A 38 16.81 -4.47 -14.03
CA PRO A 38 17.46 -3.18 -14.26
C PRO A 38 16.53 -1.97 -14.08
N VAL A 39 15.22 -2.19 -13.95
CA VAL A 39 14.22 -1.12 -13.90
C VAL A 39 13.73 -0.90 -12.48
N PHE A 40 13.83 0.34 -12.02
CA PHE A 40 13.19 0.82 -10.81
C PHE A 40 11.89 1.54 -11.16
N ARG A 41 10.79 1.16 -10.52
CA ARG A 41 9.48 1.79 -10.73
C ARG A 41 9.03 2.52 -9.48
N VAL A 42 8.49 3.71 -9.68
CA VAL A 42 7.84 4.51 -8.64
C VAL A 42 6.59 5.16 -9.22
N GLY A 43 5.43 4.80 -8.68
CA GLY A 43 4.14 5.23 -9.22
C GLY A 43 3.91 4.71 -10.65
N LYS A 44 3.76 5.62 -11.62
CA LYS A 44 3.55 5.28 -13.05
C LYS A 44 4.81 5.42 -13.91
N LYS A 45 5.94 5.80 -13.30
CA LYS A 45 7.20 6.02 -14.02
C LYS A 45 8.18 4.88 -13.76
N SER A 46 9.03 4.64 -14.76
CA SER A 46 10.09 3.63 -14.74
C SER A 46 11.43 4.31 -15.01
N TYR A 47 12.46 3.94 -14.25
CA TYR A 47 13.80 4.49 -14.30
C TYR A 47 14.82 3.35 -14.30
N LEU A 48 16.06 3.61 -14.72
CA LEU A 48 17.13 2.63 -14.55
C LEU A 48 17.58 2.61 -13.09
N VAL A 49 17.77 1.42 -12.53
CA VAL A 49 18.07 1.24 -11.10
C VAL A 49 19.37 1.93 -10.66
N ASN A 50 20.33 2.09 -11.57
CA ASN A 50 21.61 2.78 -11.36
C ASN A 50 21.50 4.31 -11.36
N THR A 51 20.39 4.88 -11.85
CA THR A 51 20.16 6.34 -11.90
C THR A 51 19.36 6.86 -10.71
N VAL A 52 18.80 5.96 -9.89
CA VAL A 52 17.94 6.31 -8.77
C VAL A 52 18.73 6.24 -7.47
N THR A 53 18.61 7.28 -6.64
CA THR A 53 19.15 7.27 -5.27
C THR A 53 17.98 7.08 -4.30
N VAL A 54 18.11 6.10 -3.40
CA VAL A 54 17.08 5.83 -2.40
C VAL A 54 17.71 5.89 -1.02
N GLU A 55 17.06 6.61 -0.12
CA GLU A 55 17.45 6.76 1.28
C GLU A 55 16.30 6.25 2.14
N MET A 56 16.60 5.40 3.13
CA MET A 56 15.62 4.90 4.09
C MET A 56 15.90 5.52 5.45
N GLU A 57 14.89 6.17 6.02
CA GLU A 57 14.93 6.74 7.35
C GLU A 57 13.88 6.05 8.23
N LEU A 58 14.30 5.55 9.39
CA LEU A 58 13.38 5.09 10.41
C LEU A 58 12.97 6.28 11.29
N GLY A 59 11.68 6.37 11.65
CA GLY A 59 11.17 7.37 12.58
C GLY A 59 11.97 7.43 13.89
N ALA A 60 11.97 8.62 14.51
CA ALA A 60 12.92 9.11 15.52
C ALA A 60 13.77 8.06 16.27
N GLN A 61 15.04 7.91 15.86
CA GLN A 61 16.10 7.72 16.86
C GLN A 61 16.30 9.07 17.56
N THR A 62 15.56 9.29 18.65
CA THR A 62 15.87 10.33 19.63
C THR A 62 17.18 9.95 20.32
N THR A 63 18.31 10.26 19.69
CA THR A 63 19.65 10.52 20.26
C THR A 63 20.68 10.25 19.15
N SER A 64 21.35 11.32 18.65
CA SER A 64 22.60 11.29 17.87
C SER A 64 22.59 11.39 16.31
N SER A 65 21.49 11.70 15.59
CA SER A 65 21.55 11.87 14.11
C SER A 65 21.47 13.33 13.61
N ARG A 66 21.99 14.29 14.38
CA ARG A 66 22.07 15.73 13.99
C ARG A 66 22.92 15.99 12.72
N THR A 67 23.49 14.94 12.12
CA THR A 67 24.41 15.02 10.98
C THR A 67 23.73 14.77 9.62
N THR A 68 22.55 14.12 9.57
CA THR A 68 21.92 13.74 8.27
C THR A 68 21.04 14.84 7.69
N VAL A 69 20.38 15.63 8.53
CA VAL A 69 19.55 16.77 8.10
C VAL A 69 20.39 17.84 7.40
N THR A 70 21.64 18.06 7.85
CA THR A 70 22.52 19.09 7.28
C THR A 70 23.01 18.75 5.87
N ARG A 71 23.12 17.47 5.49
CA ARG A 71 23.48 17.09 4.10
C ARG A 71 22.32 17.21 3.12
N VAL A 72 21.10 16.96 3.56
CA VAL A 72 19.90 17.19 2.74
C VAL A 72 19.68 18.70 2.53
N VAL A 73 19.99 19.53 3.52
CA VAL A 73 19.89 21.00 3.43
C VAL A 73 21.05 21.61 2.61
N ALA A 74 22.30 21.13 2.78
CA ALA A 74 23.43 21.67 2.02
C ALA A 74 23.38 21.33 0.53
N GLY A 75 22.83 20.17 0.15
CA GLY A 75 22.65 19.80 -1.27
C GLY A 75 21.47 20.49 -1.95
N THR A 76 20.47 20.98 -1.19
CA THR A 76 19.27 21.63 -1.74
C THR A 76 19.40 23.14 -1.89
N MET A 77 20.46 23.77 -1.34
CA MET A 77 20.77 25.16 -1.66
C MET A 77 21.36 25.37 -3.06
N ILE A 78 21.80 24.31 -3.74
CA ILE A 78 22.41 24.40 -5.09
C ILE A 78 21.38 24.13 -6.22
N ALA A 79 20.19 23.60 -5.91
CA ALA A 79 19.12 23.38 -6.89
C ALA A 79 17.85 24.14 -6.47
N GLY A 80 17.61 25.28 -7.13
CA GLY A 80 16.46 26.15 -6.88
C GLY A 80 15.10 25.43 -6.85
N VAL A 81 14.16 26.04 -6.13
CA VAL A 81 12.72 25.70 -6.05
C VAL A 81 12.32 24.48 -5.19
N GLY A 82 13.25 23.57 -4.83
CA GLY A 82 12.92 22.36 -4.03
C GLY A 82 12.76 22.51 -2.51
N GLY A 83 13.01 23.70 -1.94
CA GLY A 83 13.17 23.91 -0.49
C GLY A 83 11.89 23.81 0.36
N ALA A 84 10.70 23.86 -0.24
CA ALA A 84 9.44 23.91 0.51
C ALA A 84 8.92 22.54 0.99
N LEU A 85 9.34 21.43 0.38
CA LEU A 85 8.82 20.09 0.73
C LEU A 85 9.48 19.48 1.98
N VAL A 86 10.65 19.98 2.39
CA VAL A 86 11.38 19.51 3.58
C VAL A 86 10.75 20.06 4.87
N GLY A 87 10.05 21.21 4.82
CA GLY A 87 9.35 21.77 5.97
C GLY A 87 8.25 20.87 6.54
N GLY A 88 7.62 20.05 5.70
CA GLY A 88 6.66 19.02 6.12
C GLY A 88 7.31 17.77 6.73
N ALA A 89 8.53 17.42 6.30
CA ALA A 89 9.29 16.30 6.85
C ALA A 89 9.84 16.61 8.26
N ALA A 90 10.14 17.88 8.55
CA ALA A 90 10.59 18.30 9.89
C ALA A 90 9.53 18.04 10.98
N LYS A 91 8.21 18.13 10.67
CA LYS A 91 7.14 17.79 11.63
C LYS A 91 6.85 16.27 11.72
N LYS A 92 7.26 15.50 10.70
CA LYS A 92 7.14 14.03 10.66
C LYS A 92 8.16 13.29 11.54
N SER A 93 9.16 14.02 12.05
CA SER A 93 10.23 13.52 12.90
C SER A 93 9.81 13.07 14.31
N LYS A 94 8.52 13.14 14.69
CA LYS A 94 8.03 12.68 16.00
C LYS A 94 7.36 11.31 15.98
N ASP A 95 7.03 10.77 14.80
CA ASP A 95 6.31 9.51 14.69
C ASP A 95 7.29 8.34 14.48
N THR A 96 7.60 7.62 15.56
CA THR A 96 8.45 6.42 15.55
C THR A 96 7.76 5.20 14.93
N SER A 97 6.46 5.29 14.67
CA SER A 97 5.67 4.18 14.10
C SER A 97 5.82 4.04 12.58
N LYS A 98 6.62 4.89 11.94
CA LYS A 98 6.77 4.96 10.49
C LYS A 98 8.22 4.85 10.00
N ILE A 99 8.35 4.27 8.82
CA ILE A 99 9.55 4.25 7.98
C ILE A 99 9.28 5.16 6.79
N TYR A 100 10.24 6.02 6.49
CA TYR A 100 10.22 6.92 5.35
C TYR A 100 11.23 6.45 4.30
N LEU A 101 10.77 6.23 3.08
CA LEU A 101 11.60 5.94 1.93
C LEU A 101 11.62 7.16 1.02
N THR A 102 12.78 7.79 0.89
CA THR A 102 13.00 8.95 0.02
C THR A 102 13.68 8.49 -1.25
N VAL A 103 12.99 8.59 -2.37
CA VAL A 103 13.47 8.22 -3.71
C VAL A 103 13.77 9.50 -4.49
N ARG A 104 15.01 9.67 -4.93
CA ARG A 104 15.42 10.75 -5.85
C ARG A 104 15.57 10.17 -7.24
N THR A 105 14.78 10.71 -8.16
CA THR A 105 14.77 10.32 -9.58
C THR A 105 15.73 11.19 -10.38
N PRO A 106 16.24 10.71 -11.53
CA PRO A 106 17.10 11.51 -12.41
C PRO A 106 16.40 12.77 -12.95
N ASP A 107 15.06 12.79 -12.98
CA ASP A 107 14.25 13.96 -13.36
C ASP A 107 14.31 15.10 -12.32
N GLY A 108 15.02 14.91 -11.19
CA GLY A 108 15.04 15.84 -10.07
C GLY A 108 13.80 15.74 -9.16
N GLN A 109 12.87 14.82 -9.42
CA GLN A 109 11.70 14.60 -8.57
C GLN A 109 12.08 13.77 -7.34
N VAL A 110 11.55 14.19 -6.19
CA VAL A 110 11.70 13.49 -4.90
C VAL A 110 10.36 12.88 -4.50
N HIS A 111 10.33 11.56 -4.35
CA HIS A 111 9.16 10.83 -3.85
C HIS A 111 9.42 10.35 -2.44
N VAL A 112 8.57 10.76 -1.48
CA VAL A 112 8.60 10.24 -0.11
C VAL A 112 7.46 9.24 0.04
N LYS A 113 7.79 8.01 0.42
CA LYS A 113 6.83 6.94 0.72
C LYS A 113 6.88 6.61 2.20
N GLU A 114 5.70 6.42 2.78
CA GLU A 114 5.55 6.05 4.19
C GLU A 114 5.12 4.58 4.28
N ALA A 115 5.70 3.87 5.24
CA ALA A 115 5.31 2.51 5.59
C ALA A 115 5.33 2.34 7.12
N PRO A 116 4.53 1.43 7.68
CA PRO A 116 4.55 1.17 9.12
C PRO A 116 5.87 0.48 9.54
N THR A 117 6.36 0.77 10.74
CA THR A 117 7.59 0.16 11.30
C THR A 117 7.53 -1.36 11.39
N SER A 118 6.34 -1.95 11.47
CA SER A 118 6.14 -3.42 11.38
C SER A 118 6.74 -4.05 10.11
N MET A 119 6.96 -3.27 9.05
CA MET A 119 7.56 -3.72 7.80
C MET A 119 9.06 -3.41 7.68
N GLU A 120 9.76 -3.07 8.77
CA GLU A 120 11.19 -2.72 8.77
C GLU A 120 12.06 -3.78 8.09
N ARG A 121 11.84 -5.05 8.42
CA ARG A 121 12.61 -6.15 7.83
C ARG A 121 12.47 -6.16 6.30
N VAL A 122 11.24 -5.98 5.81
CA VAL A 122 10.94 -5.92 4.36
C VAL A 122 11.60 -4.70 3.72
N ALA A 123 11.61 -3.55 4.41
CA ALA A 123 12.27 -2.33 3.96
C ALA A 123 13.79 -2.52 3.84
N ARG A 124 14.44 -3.15 4.83
CA ARG A 124 15.87 -3.47 4.81
C ARG A 124 16.22 -4.44 3.69
N ASP A 125 15.43 -5.50 3.51
CA ASP A 125 15.61 -6.46 2.41
C ASP A 125 15.46 -5.79 1.04
N PHE A 126 14.51 -4.86 0.91
CA PHE A 126 14.33 -4.06 -0.30
C PHE A 126 15.55 -3.17 -0.57
N MET A 127 16.07 -2.46 0.45
CA MET A 127 17.26 -1.61 0.31
C MET A 127 18.50 -2.42 -0.04
N ALA A 128 18.70 -3.58 0.59
CA ALA A 128 19.81 -4.48 0.25
C ALA A 128 19.73 -4.96 -1.20
N LYS A 129 18.55 -5.36 -1.67
CA LYS A 129 18.34 -5.75 -3.07
C LYS A 129 18.55 -4.61 -4.04
N LEU A 130 18.11 -3.40 -3.68
CA LEU A 130 18.33 -2.20 -4.48
C LEU A 130 19.82 -1.90 -4.64
N GLU A 131 20.58 -1.95 -3.53
CA GLU A 131 22.02 -1.71 -3.53
C GLU A 131 22.77 -2.76 -4.35
N MET A 132 22.38 -4.04 -4.23
CA MET A 132 22.94 -5.09 -5.08
C MET A 132 22.61 -4.89 -6.57
N ALA A 133 21.40 -4.42 -6.88
CA ALA A 133 20.97 -4.15 -8.25
C ALA A 133 21.64 -2.91 -8.85
N SER A 134 21.90 -1.87 -8.04
CA SER A 134 22.49 -0.59 -8.49
C SER A 134 23.98 -0.70 -8.76
N LYS A 135 24.71 -1.54 -8.01
CA LYS A 135 26.14 -1.81 -8.24
C LYS A 135 26.40 -2.69 -9.47
N ARG A 136 25.36 -3.34 -9.99
CA ARG A 136 25.49 -4.23 -11.14
C ARG A 136 25.52 -3.42 -12.43
N THR A 137 26.48 -3.71 -13.30
CA THR A 137 26.51 -3.14 -14.66
C THR A 137 25.45 -3.83 -15.51
N TRP A 138 24.51 -3.04 -16.01
CA TRP A 138 23.47 -3.48 -16.95
C TRP A 138 23.80 -2.93 -18.35
N PRO A 139 23.50 -3.63 -19.46
CA PRO A 139 22.78 -4.91 -19.56
C PRO A 139 23.63 -6.09 -19.09
N LEU A 140 22.97 -7.18 -18.68
CA LEU A 140 23.64 -8.45 -18.45
C LEU A 140 24.21 -8.92 -19.79
N THR A 141 25.51 -8.82 -19.99
CA THR A 141 26.21 -9.63 -20.98
C THR A 141 26.25 -11.05 -20.43
N SER A 142 25.58 -11.98 -21.11
CA SER A 142 25.70 -13.40 -20.78
C SER A 142 27.15 -13.86 -21.05
N GLU A 143 27.56 -15.00 -20.51
CA GLU A 143 28.84 -15.64 -20.88
C GLU A 143 28.94 -15.92 -22.38
N ALA A 144 27.81 -15.97 -23.09
CA ALA A 144 27.74 -16.12 -24.54
C ALA A 144 27.94 -14.78 -25.30
N GLY A 145 28.26 -13.67 -24.60
CA GLY A 145 28.50 -12.36 -25.22
C GLY A 145 27.24 -11.66 -25.73
N THR A 146 26.05 -12.23 -25.49
CA THR A 146 24.79 -11.58 -25.88
C THR A 146 24.43 -10.50 -24.88
N THR A 147 24.23 -9.27 -25.37
CA THR A 147 23.60 -8.20 -24.59
C THR A 147 22.12 -8.53 -24.49
N LEU A 148 21.66 -8.87 -23.28
CA LEU A 148 20.25 -9.06 -23.03
C LEU A 148 19.51 -7.75 -23.35
N PRO A 149 18.60 -7.74 -24.35
CA PRO A 149 17.80 -6.56 -24.57
C PRO A 149 16.93 -6.34 -23.33
N LEU A 150 16.91 -5.09 -22.86
CA LEU A 150 15.91 -4.53 -21.95
C LEU A 150 14.51 -4.53 -22.60
N ALA A 151 14.15 -5.58 -23.36
CA ALA A 151 12.86 -5.64 -24.00
C ALA A 151 11.78 -5.51 -22.92
N GLU A 152 10.90 -4.52 -23.08
CA GLU A 152 9.75 -4.28 -22.19
C GLU A 152 8.89 -5.54 -22.00
N SER A 153 9.00 -6.53 -22.90
CA SER A 153 8.35 -7.83 -22.79
C SER A 153 8.92 -8.74 -21.69
N SER A 154 10.15 -8.53 -21.24
CA SER A 154 10.75 -9.27 -20.11
C SER A 154 10.32 -8.72 -18.76
N VAL A 155 9.89 -7.45 -18.72
CA VAL A 155 9.21 -6.87 -17.58
C VAL A 155 7.90 -7.61 -17.41
N ARG A 156 7.71 -8.28 -16.26
CA ARG A 156 6.42 -8.89 -15.95
C ARG A 156 5.37 -7.78 -16.05
N LYS A 157 4.40 -7.93 -16.98
CA LYS A 157 3.11 -7.24 -16.83
C LYS A 157 2.66 -7.53 -15.41
N ASN A 158 2.55 -6.47 -14.61
CA ASN A 158 2.27 -6.57 -13.17
C ASN A 158 1.17 -7.62 -12.96
N PRO A 159 1.28 -8.51 -11.95
CA PRO A 159 0.15 -9.36 -11.59
C PRO A 159 -1.08 -8.44 -11.43
N PRO A 160 -2.26 -8.87 -11.92
CA PRO A 160 -3.46 -8.04 -11.90
C PRO A 160 -3.60 -7.43 -10.50
N SER A 161 -3.54 -6.10 -10.43
CA SER A 161 -3.47 -5.38 -9.17
C SER A 161 -4.60 -5.87 -8.26
N THR A 162 -4.24 -6.44 -7.11
CA THR A 162 -5.17 -6.86 -6.05
C THR A 162 -6.04 -5.71 -5.53
N ALA A 163 -5.76 -4.47 -5.95
CA ALA A 163 -6.58 -3.28 -5.74
C ALA A 163 -8.06 -3.51 -6.10
N LEU A 164 -8.36 -4.23 -7.19
CA LEU A 164 -9.75 -4.49 -7.60
C LEU A 164 -10.48 -5.38 -6.57
N GLY A 165 -9.77 -6.36 -6.00
CA GLY A 165 -10.30 -7.21 -4.93
C GLY A 165 -10.58 -6.43 -3.64
N HIS A 166 -9.71 -5.50 -3.25
CA HIS A 166 -9.91 -4.69 -2.03
C HIS A 166 -11.06 -3.70 -2.19
N VAL A 167 -11.24 -3.11 -3.37
CA VAL A 167 -12.38 -2.22 -3.67
C VAL A 167 -13.70 -2.99 -3.58
N LEU A 168 -13.76 -4.19 -4.16
CA LEU A 168 -14.98 -5.02 -4.10
C LEU A 168 -15.33 -5.45 -2.68
N ILE A 169 -14.34 -5.86 -1.88
CA ILE A 169 -14.54 -6.21 -0.47
C ILE A 169 -15.04 -4.99 0.32
N GLY A 170 -14.45 -3.81 0.09
CA GLY A 170 -14.90 -2.57 0.74
C GLY A 170 -16.35 -2.22 0.40
N LEU A 171 -16.74 -2.37 -0.87
CA LEU A 171 -18.10 -2.12 -1.34
C LEU A 171 -19.12 -3.08 -0.71
N MET A 172 -18.77 -4.36 -0.57
CA MET A 172 -19.61 -5.35 0.11
C MET A 172 -19.82 -5.02 1.60
N LEU A 173 -18.77 -4.60 2.31
CA LEU A 173 -18.86 -4.25 3.73
C LEU A 173 -19.74 -3.02 3.97
N ILE A 174 -19.63 -2.00 3.12
CA ILE A 174 -20.49 -0.80 3.18
C ILE A 174 -21.96 -1.20 2.91
N GLY A 175 -22.20 -2.05 1.91
CA GLY A 175 -23.53 -2.57 1.62
C GLY A 175 -24.14 -3.30 2.82
N ALA A 176 -23.38 -4.20 3.46
CA ALA A 176 -23.84 -4.92 4.64
C ALA A 176 -24.16 -3.96 5.81
N ALA A 177 -23.30 -2.98 6.09
CA ALA A 177 -23.52 -2.00 7.15
C ALA A 177 -24.81 -1.18 6.93
N LEU A 178 -25.06 -0.76 5.69
CA LEU A 178 -26.29 -0.04 5.33
C LEU A 178 -27.53 -0.91 5.53
N THR A 179 -27.50 -2.19 5.15
CA THR A 179 -28.65 -3.09 5.36
C THR A 179 -28.98 -3.28 6.85
N VAL A 180 -27.96 -3.46 7.70
CA VAL A 180 -28.16 -3.57 9.16
C VAL A 180 -28.72 -2.26 9.74
N HIS A 181 -28.22 -1.11 9.29
CA HIS A 181 -28.71 0.20 9.73
C HIS A 181 -30.19 0.41 9.39
N TRP A 182 -30.60 0.07 8.16
CA TRP A 182 -32.01 0.16 7.75
C TRP A 182 -32.91 -0.81 8.54
N ALA A 183 -32.45 -2.05 8.76
CA ALA A 183 -33.19 -3.03 9.56
C ALA A 183 -33.43 -2.52 11.00
N PHE A 184 -32.42 -1.89 11.60
CA PHE A 184 -32.53 -1.28 12.93
C PHE A 184 -33.61 -0.19 12.99
N TRP A 185 -33.62 0.74 12.02
CA TRP A 185 -34.63 1.81 11.99
C TRP A 185 -36.05 1.28 11.76
N LEU A 186 -36.21 0.27 10.89
CA LEU A 186 -37.52 -0.37 10.68
C LEU A 186 -38.02 -1.06 11.96
N ALA A 187 -37.14 -1.76 12.68
CA ALA A 187 -37.48 -2.37 13.96
C ALA A 187 -37.86 -1.33 15.02
N LEU A 188 -37.14 -0.19 15.07
CA LEU A 188 -37.45 0.90 15.98
C LEU A 188 -38.82 1.54 15.69
N VAL A 189 -39.14 1.79 14.42
CA VAL A 189 -40.46 2.31 14.02
C VAL A 189 -41.57 1.32 14.39
N ALA A 190 -41.38 0.03 14.10
CA ALA A 190 -42.34 -1.01 14.48
C ALA A 190 -42.56 -1.05 16.00
N TYR A 191 -41.49 -0.93 16.78
CA TYR A 191 -41.58 -0.86 18.24
C TYR A 191 -42.39 0.35 18.73
N ILE A 192 -42.14 1.55 18.18
CA ILE A 192 -42.88 2.76 18.53
C ILE A 192 -44.39 2.60 18.24
N VAL A 193 -44.74 2.00 17.10
CA VAL A 193 -46.14 1.72 16.74
C VAL A 193 -46.80 0.78 17.75
N VAL A 194 -46.11 -0.31 18.14
CA VAL A 194 -46.64 -1.25 19.15
C VAL A 194 -46.87 -0.54 20.48
N VAL A 195 -45.92 0.27 20.95
CA VAL A 195 -46.07 1.04 22.20
C VAL A 195 -47.25 2.00 22.12
N ALA A 196 -47.44 2.71 21.00
CA ALA A 196 -48.58 3.60 20.80
C ALA A 196 -49.93 2.85 20.82
N VAL A 197 -50.01 1.66 20.22
CA VAL A 197 -51.21 0.81 20.24
C VAL A 197 -51.51 0.30 21.66
N VAL A 198 -50.48 -0.06 22.44
CA VAL A 198 -50.66 -0.47 23.84
C VAL A 198 -51.13 0.71 24.70
N ALA A 199 -50.54 1.90 24.49
CA ALA A 199 -50.92 3.11 25.22
C ALA A 199 -52.39 3.50 24.97
N THR A 200 -52.86 3.47 23.73
CA THR A 200 -54.26 3.77 23.38
C THR A 200 -55.24 2.77 23.99
N LYS A 201 -54.93 1.46 23.96
CA LYS A 201 -55.75 0.44 24.62
C LYS A 201 -55.81 0.60 26.14
N ASN A 202 -54.73 1.06 26.77
CA ASN A 202 -54.70 1.30 28.20
C ASN A 202 -55.51 2.54 28.58
N ASP A 203 -55.44 3.62 27.79
CA ASP A 203 -56.26 4.82 28.01
C ASP A 203 -57.76 4.51 28.03
N ASP A 204 -58.24 3.68 27.11
CA ASP A 204 -59.64 3.24 27.09
C ASP A 204 -60.04 2.46 28.35
N LYS A 205 -59.13 1.65 28.91
CA LYS A 205 -59.38 0.94 30.18
C LYS A 205 -59.45 1.90 31.36
N TYR A 206 -58.54 2.87 31.43
CA TYR A 206 -58.54 3.87 32.50
C TYR A 206 -59.79 4.74 32.46
N LYS A 207 -60.23 5.16 31.27
CA LYS A 207 -61.49 5.91 31.09
C LYS A 207 -62.72 5.11 31.57
N LYS A 208 -62.82 3.83 31.20
CA LYS A 208 -63.91 2.96 31.67
C LYS A 208 -63.90 2.80 33.20
N ALA A 209 -62.73 2.59 33.80
CA ALA A 209 -62.61 2.49 35.26
C ALA A 209 -63.04 3.80 35.95
N LEU A 210 -62.63 4.96 35.42
CA LEU A 210 -63.03 6.28 35.92
C LEU A 210 -64.55 6.50 35.83
N ASP A 211 -65.18 6.10 34.73
CA ASP A 211 -66.63 6.21 34.54
C ASP A 211 -67.42 5.31 35.52
N GLU A 212 -66.90 4.10 35.81
CA GLU A 212 -67.50 3.19 36.79
C GLU A 212 -67.39 3.75 38.22
N PHE A 213 -66.23 4.29 38.60
CA PHE A 213 -66.05 5.01 39.87
C PHE A 213 -67.00 6.22 39.99
N ARG A 214 -67.25 6.94 38.88
CA ARG A 214 -68.12 8.12 38.87
C ARG A 214 -69.60 7.79 39.05
N LYS A 215 -70.04 6.60 38.62
CA LYS A 215 -71.46 6.17 38.74
C LYS A 215 -71.86 5.83 40.18
N GLY A 216 -70.90 5.63 41.08
CA GLY A 216 -71.15 5.30 42.49
C GLY A 216 -71.79 3.92 42.69
N PRO A 217 -71.75 3.36 43.90
CA PRO A 217 -72.40 2.10 44.19
C PRO A 217 -73.92 2.28 44.08
N THR A 218 -74.55 1.63 43.11
CA THR A 218 -76.00 1.49 43.05
C THR A 218 -76.45 0.72 44.29
N ARG A 219 -77.03 1.44 45.25
CA ARG A 219 -77.67 0.87 46.44
C ARG A 219 -79.01 0.24 46.11
#